data_AF-A0A023ECC0-F1
#
_entry.id   AF-A0A023ECC0-F1
#
_cell.length_a   1.000
_cell.length_b   1.000
_cell.length_c   1.000
_cell.angle_alpha   90.00
_cell.angle_beta   90.00
_cell.angle_gamma   90.00
#
_symmetry.space_group_name_H-M   'P 1'
#
loop_
_entity.id
_entity.type
_entity.pdbx_description
1 polymer ?
#
loop_
_entity_poly.entity_id
_entity_poly.type
_entity_poly.pdbx_seq_one_letter_code
_entity_poly.pdbx_strand_id
1 'polypeptide(L)'
;MRFILIAILSVALFAIVFGRPHCCDENKVFNQCGTACPETCETLEHEEPEPCPEICVSGCFCREGYVLDSDEKCVLPEDCPNNATTYAY
;
A
#
# COMPACT_ATOMS: atom_id res chain seq x y z
N MET A 1 23.62 -36.51 5.17
CA MET A 1 24.16 -35.13 5.23
C MET A 1 23.82 -34.30 3.98
N ARG A 2 24.11 -34.76 2.76
CA ARG A 2 23.76 -34.05 1.51
C ARG A 2 22.25 -33.86 1.26
N PHE A 3 21.41 -34.85 1.55
CA PHE A 3 19.94 -34.73 1.43
C PHE A 3 19.37 -33.65 2.34
N ILE A 4 19.93 -33.49 3.54
CA ILE A 4 19.51 -32.46 4.49
C ILE A 4 19.86 -31.07 3.96
N LEU A 5 21.05 -30.89 3.36
CA LEU A 5 21.44 -29.62 2.73
C LEU A 5 20.53 -29.27 1.55
N ILE A 6 20.16 -30.25 0.71
CA ILE A 6 19.23 -30.03 -0.41
C ILE A 6 17.84 -29.62 0.10
N ALA A 7 17.33 -30.30 1.13
CA ALA A 7 16.04 -29.98 1.73
C ALA A 7 16.02 -28.58 2.38
N ILE A 8 17.10 -28.19 3.06
CA ILE A 8 17.23 -26.84 3.64
C ILE A 8 17.24 -25.78 2.54
N LEU A 9 18.01 -25.99 1.47
CA LEU A 9 18.06 -25.07 0.34
C LEU A 9 16.69 -24.96 -0.36
N SER A 10 15.96 -26.06 -0.54
CA SER A 10 14.64 -26.03 -1.16
C SER A 10 13.60 -25.32 -0.29
N VAL A 11 13.62 -25.55 1.04
CA VAL A 11 12.71 -24.88 1.98
C VAL A 11 13.02 -23.38 2.07
N ALA A 12 14.31 -23.01 2.12
CA ALA A 12 14.72 -21.61 2.10
C ALA A 12 14.26 -20.92 0.80
N LEU A 13 14.45 -21.56 -0.35
CA LEU A 13 14.02 -21.00 -1.63
C LEU A 13 12.49 -20.84 -1.70
N PHE A 14 11.74 -21.84 -1.23
CA PHE A 14 10.28 -21.76 -1.16
C PHE A 14 9.82 -20.62 -0.24
N ALA A 15 10.40 -20.48 0.96
CA ALA A 15 10.05 -19.40 1.88
C ALA A 15 10.38 -17.99 1.31
N ILE A 16 11.49 -17.85 0.58
CA ILE A 16 11.90 -16.58 -0.05
C ILE A 16 10.95 -16.19 -1.20
N VAL A 17 10.45 -17.18 -1.96
CA VAL A 17 9.56 -16.95 -3.11
C VAL A 17 8.11 -16.71 -2.67
N PHE A 18 7.60 -17.50 -1.74
CA PHE A 18 6.18 -17.49 -1.36
C PHE A 18 5.87 -16.65 -0.10
N GLY A 19 6.89 -16.23 0.66
CA GLY A 19 6.71 -15.48 1.91
C GLY A 19 6.68 -13.96 1.76
N ARG A 20 6.67 -13.42 0.54
CA ARG A 20 6.63 -11.97 0.35
C ARG A 20 5.20 -11.44 0.50
N PRO A 21 4.98 -10.40 1.32
CA PRO A 21 3.71 -9.71 1.33
C PRO A 21 3.42 -9.17 -0.07
N HIS A 22 2.32 -9.62 -0.64
CA HIS A 22 1.91 -9.28 -1.99
C HIS A 22 0.93 -8.11 -1.92
N CYS A 23 1.36 -6.94 -2.41
CA CYS A 23 0.46 -5.84 -2.66
C CYS A 23 -0.13 -6.01 -4.07
N CYS A 24 -1.46 -6.12 -4.18
CA CYS A 24 -2.16 -6.37 -5.45
C CYS A 24 -2.19 -5.16 -6.39
N ASP A 25 -1.68 -4.00 -5.94
CA ASP A 25 -1.62 -2.76 -6.69
C ASP A 25 -0.15 -2.42 -6.95
N GLU A 26 0.19 -2.17 -8.22
CA GLU A 26 1.55 -1.84 -8.62
C GLU A 26 2.08 -0.61 -7.89
N ASN A 27 1.23 0.34 -7.50
CA ASN A 27 1.54 1.58 -6.80
C ASN A 27 1.54 1.45 -5.26
N LYS A 28 1.38 0.24 -4.73
CA LYS A 28 1.51 -0.05 -3.30
C LYS A 28 2.85 -0.68 -2.97
N VAL A 29 3.37 -0.35 -1.79
CA VAL A 29 4.59 -0.93 -1.21
C VAL A 29 4.26 -1.46 0.17
N PHE A 30 4.70 -2.68 0.46
CA PHE A 30 4.57 -3.22 1.80
C PHE A 30 5.56 -2.53 2.73
N ASN A 31 5.04 -2.03 3.85
CA ASN A 31 5.85 -1.50 4.95
C ASN A 31 5.44 -2.19 6.26
N GLN A 32 6.43 -2.53 7.08
CA GLN A 32 6.17 -3.10 8.42
C GLN A 32 5.70 -2.03 9.41
N CYS A 33 6.02 -0.76 9.16
CA CYS A 33 5.73 0.38 10.04
C CYS A 33 5.38 1.60 9.16
N GLY A 34 4.14 1.61 8.65
CA GLY A 34 3.55 2.73 7.88
C GLY A 34 2.56 3.54 8.71
N THR A 35 2.10 4.67 8.16
CA THR A 35 1.10 5.55 8.80
C THR A 35 -0.25 4.85 8.97
N ALA A 36 -0.94 5.11 10.08
CA ALA A 36 -2.33 4.68 10.28
C ALA A 36 -3.35 5.54 9.49
N CYS A 37 -2.93 6.73 9.03
CA CYS A 37 -3.75 7.66 8.26
C CYS A 37 -3.07 7.91 6.92
N PRO A 38 -3.40 7.14 5.86
CA PRO A 38 -2.88 7.39 4.53
C PRO A 38 -3.49 8.67 3.94
N GLU A 39 -2.73 9.37 3.11
CA GLU A 39 -3.28 10.46 2.29
C GLU A 39 -4.23 9.89 1.25
N THR A 40 -5.41 10.49 1.15
CA THR A 40 -6.46 10.16 0.18
C THR A 40 -6.75 11.36 -0.71
N CYS A 41 -7.39 11.12 -1.86
CA CYS A 41 -7.86 12.19 -2.73
C CYS A 41 -8.76 13.21 -1.99
N GLU A 42 -9.54 12.77 -1.01
CA GLU A 42 -10.42 13.63 -0.21
C GLU A 42 -9.64 14.49 0.80
N THR A 43 -8.55 13.96 1.36
CA THR A 43 -7.72 14.71 2.32
C THR A 43 -6.89 15.80 1.65
N LEU A 44 -6.60 15.69 0.35
CA LEU A 44 -5.88 16.73 -0.40
C LEU A 44 -6.65 18.05 -0.48
N GLU A 45 -7.98 17.99 -0.41
CA GLU A 45 -8.86 19.17 -0.42
C GLU A 45 -8.96 19.85 0.96
N HIS A 46 -8.52 19.18 2.03
CA HIS A 46 -8.57 19.71 3.39
C HIS A 46 -7.28 20.48 3.71
N GLU A 47 -7.42 21.77 4.04
CA GLU A 47 -6.28 22.62 4.43
C GLU A 47 -5.68 22.25 5.80
N GLU A 48 -6.46 21.59 6.66
CA GLU A 48 -6.06 21.23 8.01
C GLU A 48 -5.84 19.70 8.12
N PRO A 49 -4.64 19.24 8.50
CA PRO A 49 -4.39 17.82 8.65
C PRO A 49 -5.20 17.27 9.83
N GLU A 50 -5.95 16.21 9.59
CA GLU A 50 -6.66 15.52 10.66
C GLU A 50 -5.66 14.96 11.69
N PRO A 51 -5.98 15.02 12.99
CA PRO A 51 -5.11 14.47 14.03
C PRO A 51 -4.89 12.97 13.81
N CYS A 52 -3.68 12.59 13.43
CA CYS A 52 -3.29 11.20 13.23
C CYS A 52 -2.49 10.66 14.43
N PRO A 53 -2.83 9.48 14.98
CA PRO A 53 -2.03 8.87 16.03
C PRO A 53 -0.63 8.47 15.51
N GLU A 54 0.41 8.73 16.32
CA GLU A 54 1.79 8.31 16.05
C GLU A 54 2.01 6.81 16.34
N ILE A 55 1.10 5.97 15.85
CA ILE A 55 1.23 4.52 15.85
C ILE A 55 1.60 4.07 14.44
N CYS A 56 2.44 3.05 14.33
CA CYS A 56 2.71 2.45 13.04
C CYS A 56 1.99 1.12 12.87
N VAL A 57 1.51 0.89 11.64
CA VAL A 57 0.77 -0.31 11.25
C VAL A 57 1.50 -1.00 10.10
N SER A 58 1.44 -2.33 10.07
CA SER A 58 2.02 -3.13 9.00
C SER A 58 1.00 -3.35 7.88
N GLY A 59 1.38 -3.13 6.63
CA GLY A 59 0.45 -3.26 5.51
C GLY A 59 1.03 -2.82 4.17
N CYS A 60 0.15 -2.74 3.17
CA CYS A 60 0.46 -2.17 1.85
C CYS A 60 0.00 -0.71 1.82
N PHE A 61 0.94 0.20 1.55
CA PHE A 61 0.70 1.65 1.53
C PHE A 61 0.99 2.20 0.14
N CYS A 62 0.39 3.33 -0.22
CA CYS A 62 0.75 4.02 -1.46
C CYS A 62 2.23 4.41 -1.43
N ARG A 63 2.88 4.32 -2.60
CA ARG A 63 4.22 4.87 -2.78
C ARG A 63 4.24 6.36 -2.46
N GLU A 64 5.42 6.85 -2.09
CA GLU A 64 5.64 8.29 -1.94
C GLU A 64 5.18 9.05 -3.20
N GLY A 65 4.37 10.10 -2.99
CA GLY A 65 3.76 10.88 -4.07
C GLY A 65 2.45 10.30 -4.65
N TYR A 66 1.97 9.16 -4.16
CA TYR A 66 0.67 8.59 -4.52
C TYR A 66 -0.31 8.68 -3.35
N VAL A 67 -1.59 8.87 -3.67
CA VAL A 67 -2.69 8.96 -2.71
C VAL A 67 -3.74 7.90 -2.99
N LEU A 68 -4.50 7.53 -1.96
CA LEU A 68 -5.58 6.56 -2.08
C LEU A 68 -6.84 7.22 -2.68
N ASP A 69 -7.37 6.64 -3.76
CA ASP A 69 -8.68 7.04 -4.29
C ASP A 69 -9.84 6.29 -3.59
N SER A 70 -11.06 6.60 -4.00
CA SER A 70 -12.29 5.96 -3.49
C SER A 70 -12.41 4.47 -3.86
N ASP A 71 -11.67 3.99 -4.85
CA ASP A 71 -11.62 2.58 -5.30
C ASP A 71 -10.46 1.80 -4.63
N GLU A 72 -9.86 2.37 -3.57
CA GLU A 72 -8.69 1.84 -2.87
C GLU A 72 -7.44 1.66 -3.75
N LYS A 73 -7.31 2.41 -4.85
CA LYS A 73 -6.12 2.41 -5.70
C LYS A 73 -5.19 3.56 -5.36
N CYS A 74 -3.90 3.35 -5.56
CA CYS A 74 -2.91 4.40 -5.41
C CYS A 74 -2.71 5.12 -6.75
N VAL A 75 -3.15 6.38 -6.80
CA VAL A 75 -3.10 7.26 -7.98
C VAL A 75 -2.24 8.49 -7.69
N LEU A 76 -1.81 9.19 -8.75
CA LEU A 76 -1.20 10.49 -8.55
C LEU A 76 -2.27 11.50 -8.09
N PRO A 77 -1.92 12.51 -7.28
CA PRO A 77 -2.86 13.56 -6.87
C PRO A 77 -3.61 14.22 -8.04
N GLU A 78 -2.95 14.37 -9.18
CA GLU A 78 -3.52 14.93 -10.42
C GLU A 78 -4.54 14.01 -11.12
N ASP A 79 -4.50 12.71 -10.81
CA ASP A 79 -5.41 11.70 -11.33
C ASP A 79 -6.60 11.45 -10.38
N CYS A 80 -6.71 12.19 -9.29
CA CYS A 80 -7.84 12.07 -8.37
C CYS A 80 -9.16 12.29 -9.12
N PRO A 81 -10.17 11.42 -8.90
CA PRO A 81 -11.45 11.57 -9.56
C PRO A 81 -12.10 12.86 -9.10
N ASN A 82 -12.17 13.85 -9.98
CA ASN A 82 -12.97 15.03 -9.73
C ASN A 82 -14.42 14.58 -9.56
N ASN A 83 -15.06 14.91 -8.43
CA ASN A 83 -16.47 14.62 -8.14
C ASN A 83 -17.47 15.25 -9.17
N ALA A 84 -17.00 15.76 -10.30
CA ALA A 84 -17.78 16.38 -11.37
C ALA A 84 -18.51 15.40 -12.30
N THR A 85 -18.21 14.09 -12.29
CA THR A 85 -18.88 13.13 -13.19
C THR A 85 -20.10 12.42 -12.59
N THR A 86 -20.40 12.59 -11.31
CA THR A 86 -21.49 11.86 -10.63
C THR A 86 -22.82 12.64 -10.59
N TYR A 87 -22.86 13.87 -11.13
CA TYR A 87 -24.12 14.64 -11.28
C TYR A 87 -24.67 14.64 -12.71
N ALA A 88 -24.18 13.76 -13.58
CA ALA A 88 -24.74 13.57 -14.93
C ALA A 88 -25.78 12.43 -14.94
N TYR A 89 -26.91 12.64 -14.27
CA TYR A 89 -28.18 11.95 -14.55
C TYR A 89 -29.38 12.78 -14.10
#